data_AF-A0A5B1QIL4-F1
#
_entry.id   AF-A0A5B1QIL4-F1
#
_cell.length_a   1.000
_cell.length_b   1.000
_cell.length_c   1.000
_cell.angle_alpha   90.00
_cell.angle_beta   90.00
_cell.angle_gamma   90.00
#
_symmetry.space_group_name_H-M   'P 1'
#
loop_
_entity.id
_entity.type
_entity.pdbx_description
1 polymer ?
#
loop_
_entity_poly.entity_id
_entity_poly.type
_entity_poly.pdbx_seq_one_letter_code
_entity_poly.pdbx_strand_id
1 'polypeptide(L)' 'VFETNPYEDHPSVSQLEADVLWEYAKLSQHLKDLVAQTRRLSETPDESMLKRLRVLERKMGLVLTLFKASVWGVVNEQNY' A
#
# COMPACT_ATOMS: atom_id res chain seq x y z
N VAL A 1 -14.79 22.81 -1.71
CA VAL A 1 -15.95 21.86 -1.70
C VAL A 1 -16.81 22.02 -0.46
N PHE A 2 -16.31 22.56 0.68
CA PHE A 2 -17.11 22.72 1.90
C PHE A 2 -17.25 24.19 2.34
N GLU A 3 -17.72 25.07 1.45
CA GLU A 3 -17.76 26.52 1.74
C GLU A 3 -19.03 26.98 2.46
N THR A 4 -20.10 26.18 2.45
CA THR A 4 -21.39 26.57 3.05
C THR A 4 -22.12 25.35 3.62
N ASN A 5 -22.67 25.48 4.82
CA ASN A 5 -23.47 24.42 5.45
C ASN A 5 -24.88 24.40 4.81
N PRO A 6 -25.27 23.33 4.10
CA PRO A 6 -26.59 23.25 3.46
C PRO A 6 -27.74 23.06 4.46
N TYR A 7 -27.46 22.81 5.74
CA TYR A 7 -28.44 22.53 6.78
C TYR A 7 -28.76 23.74 7.68
N GLU A 8 -28.02 24.85 7.55
CA GLU A 8 -28.02 25.98 8.50
C GLU A 8 -29.38 26.70 8.60
N ASP A 9 -30.15 26.75 7.51
CA ASP A 9 -31.47 27.41 7.44
C ASP A 9 -32.65 26.42 7.41
N HIS A 10 -32.43 25.15 7.74
CA HIS A 10 -33.48 24.14 7.58
C HIS A 10 -34.54 24.25 8.70
N PRO A 11 -35.82 24.49 8.38
CA PRO A 11 -36.85 24.82 9.38
C PRO A 11 -37.24 23.67 10.32
N SER A 12 -36.77 22.45 10.05
CA SER A 12 -37.03 21.25 10.86
C SER A 12 -35.83 20.74 11.63
N VAL A 13 -34.72 21.48 11.65
CA VAL A 13 -33.44 21.05 12.24
C VAL A 13 -32.95 22.16 13.16
N SER A 14 -32.55 21.82 14.37
CA SER A 14 -31.94 22.79 15.28
C SER A 14 -30.57 23.21 14.75
N GLN A 15 -30.11 24.42 15.07
CA GLN A 15 -28.81 24.93 14.63
C GLN A 15 -27.66 23.96 14.99
N LEU A 16 -27.70 23.37 16.17
CA LEU A 16 -26.71 22.36 16.59
C LEU A 16 -26.76 21.08 15.73
N GLU A 17 -27.96 20.64 15.37
CA GLU A 17 -28.15 19.44 14.54
C GLU A 17 -27.64 19.69 13.12
N ALA A 18 -27.85 20.89 12.58
CA ALA A 18 -27.34 21.31 11.27
C ALA A 18 -25.80 21.30 11.23
N ASP A 19 -25.14 21.80 12.28
CA ASP A 19 -23.69 21.80 12.39
C ASP A 19 -23.13 20.37 12.51
N VAL A 20 -23.75 19.54 13.35
CA VAL A 20 -23.33 18.15 13.53
C VAL A 20 -23.48 17.34 12.24
N LEU A 21 -24.62 17.47 11.54
CA LEU A 21 -24.84 16.82 10.24
C LEU A 21 -23.81 17.26 9.20
N TRP A 22 -23.44 18.54 9.20
CA TRP A 22 -22.42 19.07 8.31
C TRP A 22 -21.04 18.48 8.58
N GLU A 23 -20.64 18.39 9.84
CA GLU A 23 -19.37 17.75 10.21
C GLU A 23 -19.35 16.26 9.88
N TYR A 24 -20.46 15.54 10.06
CA TYR A 24 -20.59 14.15 9.60
C TYR A 24 -20.50 14.00 8.09
N ALA A 25 -21.07 14.94 7.32
CA ALA A 25 -20.97 14.93 5.86
C ALA A 25 -19.51 15.11 5.40
N LYS A 26 -18.78 16.06 6.02
CA LYS A 26 -17.35 16.25 5.78
C LYS A 26 -16.54 15.01 6.15
N LEU A 27 -16.79 14.44 7.32
CA LEU A 27 -16.11 13.23 7.79
C LEU A 27 -16.35 12.05 6.85
N SER A 28 -17.59 11.84 6.41
CA SER A 28 -17.94 10.79 5.45
C SER A 28 -17.16 10.95 4.13
N GLN A 29 -17.04 12.19 3.65
CA GLN A 29 -16.26 12.47 2.44
C GLN A 29 -14.76 12.20 2.66
N HIS A 30 -14.18 12.67 3.76
CA HIS A 30 -12.79 12.36 4.10
C HIS A 30 -12.54 10.86 4.23
N LEU A 31 -13.47 10.10 4.82
CA LEU A 31 -13.38 8.65 4.91
C LEU A 31 -13.41 7.98 3.53
N LYS A 32 -14.27 8.43 2.62
CA LYS A 32 -14.28 7.93 1.23
C LYS A 32 -12.95 8.19 0.54
N ASP A 33 -12.38 9.38 0.71
CA ASP A 33 -11.10 9.75 0.12
C ASP A 33 -9.95 8.91 0.71
N LEU A 34 -9.95 8.69 2.03
CA LEU A 34 -8.98 7.82 2.71
C LEU A 34 -9.10 6.37 2.24
N VAL A 35 -10.31 5.83 2.11
CA VAL A 35 -10.53 4.48 1.59
C VAL A 35 -10.04 4.38 0.15
N ALA A 36 -10.35 5.36 -0.70
CA ALA A 36 -9.89 5.39 -2.09
C ALA A 36 -8.36 5.45 -2.18
N GLN A 37 -7.71 6.27 -1.36
CA GLN A 37 -6.24 6.36 -1.28
C GLN A 37 -5.62 5.08 -0.75
N THR A 38 -6.17 4.50 0.32
CA THR A 38 -5.71 3.23 0.90
C THR A 38 -5.82 2.11 -0.12
N ARG A 39 -6.93 2.04 -0.84
CA ARG A 39 -7.13 1.07 -1.92
C ARG A 39 -6.09 1.26 -3.03
N ARG A 40 -5.83 2.50 -3.47
CA ARG A 40 -4.76 2.80 -4.43
C ARG A 40 -3.39 2.34 -3.92
N LEU A 41 -3.04 2.63 -2.67
CA LEU A 41 -1.78 2.20 -2.08
C LEU A 41 -1.68 0.68 -1.96
N SER A 42 -2.78 0.00 -1.66
CA SER A 42 -2.83 -1.47 -1.56
C SER A 42 -2.82 -2.17 -2.92
N GLU A 43 -3.46 -1.58 -3.94
CA GLU A 43 -3.57 -2.16 -5.28
C GLU A 43 -2.36 -1.84 -6.15
N THR A 44 -1.56 -0.83 -5.80
CA THR A 44 -0.32 -0.54 -6.51
C THR A 44 0.78 -1.43 -5.91
N PRO A 45 1.16 -2.56 -6.54
CA PRO A 45 2.34 -3.28 -6.11
C PRO A 45 3.51 -2.30 -6.16
N ASP A 46 4.30 -2.25 -5.09
CA ASP A 46 5.48 -1.39 -5.06
C ASP A 46 6.46 -1.90 -6.13
N GLU A 47 6.33 -1.37 -7.36
CA GLU A 47 7.17 -1.74 -8.49
C GLU A 47 8.64 -1.55 -8.15
N SER A 48 8.95 -0.58 -7.29
CA SER A 48 10.30 -0.33 -6.81
C SER A 48 10.78 -1.49 -5.93
N MET A 49 9.92 -2.03 -5.06
CA MET A 49 10.20 -3.21 -4.24
C MET A 49 10.34 -4.46 -5.10
N LEU A 50 9.45 -4.69 -6.08
CA LEU A 50 9.56 -5.82 -7.01
C LEU A 50 10.85 -5.78 -7.84
N LYS A 51 11.24 -4.59 -8.33
CA LYS A 51 12.53 -4.38 -9.02
C LYS A 51 13.71 -4.74 -8.11
N ARG A 52 13.69 -4.31 -6.84
CA ARG A 52 14.72 -4.66 -5.85
C ARG A 52 14.77 -6.16 -5.58
N LEU A 53 13.62 -6.82 -5.40
CA LEU A 53 13.54 -8.27 -5.19
C LEU A 53 14.07 -9.06 -6.38
N ARG A 54 13.75 -8.66 -7.61
CA ARG A 54 14.29 -9.31 -8.83
C ARG A 54 15.81 -9.18 -8.96
N VAL A 55 16.39 -8.05 -8.56
CA VAL A 55 17.85 -7.90 -8.50
C VAL A 55 18.44 -8.84 -7.45
N LEU A 56 17.80 -8.95 -6.29
CA LEU A 56 18.24 -9.85 -5.22
C LEU A 56 18.17 -11.32 -5.65
N GLU A 57 17.08 -11.73 -6.30
CA GLU A 57 16.88 -13.07 -6.85
C GLU A 57 18.02 -13.46 -7.79
N ARG A 58 18.40 -12.58 -8.74
CA ARG A 58 19.50 -12.85 -9.68
C ARG A 58 20.84 -13.00 -8.97
N LYS A 59 21.13 -12.15 -7.98
CA LYS A 59 22.37 -12.20 -7.21
C LYS A 59 22.46 -13.49 -6.38
N MET A 60 21.38 -13.83 -5.66
CA MET A 60 21.33 -15.05 -4.86
C MET A 60 21.35 -16.31 -5.71
N GLY A 61 20.69 -16.30 -6.88
CA GLY A 61 20.75 -17.38 -7.85
C GLY A 61 22.18 -17.65 -8.32
N LEU A 62 22.95 -16.61 -8.63
CA LEU A 62 24.36 -16.75 -8.99
C LEU A 62 25.19 -17.32 -7.84
N VAL A 63 25.02 -16.80 -6.62
CA VAL A 63 25.73 -17.30 -5.42
C VAL A 63 25.41 -18.78 -5.19
N LEU A 64 24.15 -19.17 -5.30
CA LEU A 64 23.74 -20.57 -5.12
C LEU A 64 24.32 -21.48 -6.20
N THR A 65 24.33 -21.04 -7.45
CA THR A 65 24.95 -21.81 -8.56
C THR A 65 26.44 -21.99 -8.35
N LEU A 66 27.16 -20.92 -7.99
CA LEU A 66 28.60 -20.99 -7.71
C LEU A 66 28.90 -21.90 -6.51
N PHE A 67 28.11 -21.78 -5.44
CA PHE A 67 28.24 -22.64 -4.27
C PHE A 67 27.98 -24.12 -4.60
N LYS A 68 26.94 -24.42 -5.38
CA LYS A 68 26.68 -25.78 -5.83
C LYS A 68 27.83 -26.33 -6.66
N ALA A 69 28.34 -25.53 -7.60
CA ALA A 69 29.49 -25.92 -8.42
C ALA A 69 30.75 -26.15 -7.57
N SER A 70 31.03 -25.31 -6.57
CA SER A 70 32.19 -25.49 -5.69
C SER A 70 32.09 -26.75 -4.84
N VAL A 71 30.91 -27.03 -4.28
CA VAL A 71 30.68 -28.26 -3.51
C VAL A 71 30.85 -29.48 -4.40
N TRP A 72 30.29 -29.45 -5.62
CA TRP A 72 30.42 -30.55 -6.56
C TRP A 72 31.89 -30.79 -6.97
N GLY A 73 32.65 -29.72 -7.19
CA GLY A 73 34.09 -29.80 -7.46
C GLY A 73 34.86 -30.54 -6.36
N VAL A 74 34.67 -30.13 -5.09
CA VAL A 74 35.35 -30.77 -3.95
C VAL A 74 34.92 -32.23 -3.78
N VAL A 75 33.62 -32.53 -3.88
CA VAL A 75 33.12 -33.91 -3.77
C VAL A 75 33.69 -34.77 -4.89
N ASN A 76 33.76 -34.25 -6.12
CA ASN A 76 34.35 -34.97 -7.24
C ASN A 76 35.84 -35.23 -7.01
N GLU A 77 36.61 -34.24 -6.54
CA GLU A 77 38.04 -34.41 -6.20
C GLU A 77 38.29 -35.46 -5.10
N GLN A 78 37.39 -35.63 -4.14
CA GLN A 78 37.52 -36.64 -3.06
C GLN A 78 37.17 -38.07 -3.52
N ASN A 79 36.49 -38.23 -4.66
CA ASN A 79 36.10 -39.54 -5.21
C ASN A 79 37.13 -40.11 -6.20
N TYR A 80 38.21 -39.37 -6.50
CA TYR A 80 39.39 -39.84 -7.25
C TYR A 80 40.58 -40.03 -6.30
#